data_AF-A0A7Y3ABX0-F1
#
_entry.id   AF-A0A7Y3ABX0-F1
#
_cell.length_a   1.000
_cell.length_b   1.000
_cell.length_c   1.000
_cell.angle_alpha   90.00
_cell.angle_beta   90.00
_cell.angle_gamma   90.00
#
_symmetry.space_group_name_H-M   'P 1'
#
loop_
_entity.id
_entity.type
_entity.pdbx_description
1 polymer ?
#
loop_
_entity_poly.entity_id
_entity_poly.type
_entity_poly.pdbx_seq_one_letter_code
_entity_poly.pdbx_strand_id
1 'polypeptide(L)'
;MSPLYARYNGAMLGYFLSGAMAQYARRHYPVLQQRMNQFLEELGALPLLPPTPIDYAAQGRLIEEVLFMVRMQSEKVADFALLTCLAFQHVIQRGIDDKVATQSRELALDWMATYKIPSEALDKFAATVVPEKDGWISADQLHSAGLVFIRDLLKPLRTARNTAFVAMPFAQPFDSYFVKFYTPLLKDLNYTTIRAWGGLSHENYQEIVHTLIRKSGIVLADLTSTNLNVIHEVGLAEGMGKTVFLIAAKDETIPPSNLGDLAIVTYDRSSEGWEERETLECSTVLALAKAGAELESSR
;
A
#
# COMPACT_ATOMS: atom_id res chain seq x y z
N MET A 1 -5.92 1.54 14.16
CA MET A 1 -5.31 1.54 12.82
C MET A 1 -5.00 2.97 12.38
N SER A 2 -3.83 3.21 11.78
CA SER A 2 -3.39 4.54 11.34
C SER A 2 -4.26 5.13 10.22
N PRO A 3 -4.51 6.46 10.18
CA PRO A 3 -5.14 7.11 9.03
C PRO A 3 -4.40 6.89 7.71
N LEU A 4 -3.05 6.86 7.72
CA LEU A 4 -2.26 6.61 6.51
C LEU A 4 -2.54 5.21 5.96
N TYR A 5 -2.51 4.20 6.84
CA TYR A 5 -2.86 2.84 6.49
C TYR A 5 -4.28 2.80 5.91
N ALA A 6 -5.28 3.30 6.65
CA ALA A 6 -6.66 3.20 6.21
C ALA A 6 -6.91 3.84 4.83
N ARG A 7 -6.35 5.03 4.58
CA ARG A 7 -6.49 5.72 3.29
C ARG A 7 -5.79 4.97 2.17
N TYR A 8 -4.52 4.64 2.35
CA TYR A 8 -3.72 4.05 1.29
C TYR A 8 -4.18 2.63 0.98
N ASN A 9 -4.28 1.77 1.99
CA ASN A 9 -4.64 0.37 1.81
C ASN A 9 -6.09 0.24 1.34
N GLY A 10 -7.03 0.99 1.91
CA GLY A 10 -8.40 1.05 1.42
C GLY A 10 -8.45 1.47 -0.06
N ALA A 11 -7.77 2.55 -0.42
CA ALA A 11 -7.78 3.03 -1.79
C ALA A 11 -7.12 2.05 -2.78
N MET A 12 -6.01 1.40 -2.40
CA MET A 12 -5.39 0.35 -3.23
C MET A 12 -6.30 -0.86 -3.40
N LEU A 13 -7.05 -1.27 -2.36
CA LEU A 13 -8.03 -2.35 -2.49
C LEU A 13 -9.13 -1.98 -3.49
N GLY A 14 -9.71 -0.78 -3.38
CA GLY A 14 -10.72 -0.31 -4.33
C GLY A 14 -10.18 -0.21 -5.77
N TYR A 15 -8.92 0.20 -5.92
CA TYR A 15 -8.19 0.16 -7.19
C TYR A 15 -8.07 -1.26 -7.76
N PHE A 16 -7.70 -2.25 -6.94
CA PHE A 16 -7.59 -3.64 -7.39
C PHE A 16 -8.95 -4.23 -7.74
N LEU A 17 -9.98 -3.98 -6.93
CA LEU A 17 -11.34 -4.45 -7.17
C LEU A 17 -11.91 -3.89 -8.49
N SER A 18 -11.66 -2.61 -8.76
CA SER A 18 -12.08 -1.95 -10.00
C SER A 18 -11.28 -2.45 -11.20
N GLY A 19 -9.96 -2.58 -11.04
CA GLY A 19 -9.06 -3.08 -12.07
C GLY A 19 -9.40 -4.53 -12.48
N ALA A 20 -9.78 -5.38 -11.53
CA ALA A 20 -10.15 -6.78 -11.79
C ALA A 20 -11.39 -6.94 -12.69
N MET A 21 -12.28 -5.94 -12.74
CA MET A 21 -13.42 -5.92 -13.67
C MET A 21 -13.04 -5.56 -15.11
N ALA A 22 -11.90 -4.90 -15.30
CA ALA A 22 -11.53 -4.36 -16.60
C ALA A 22 -11.06 -5.45 -17.56
N GLN A 23 -11.57 -5.44 -18.79
CA GLN A 23 -11.22 -6.44 -19.80
C GLN A 23 -9.70 -6.51 -20.08
N TYR A 24 -9.01 -5.36 -20.07
CA TYR A 24 -7.57 -5.29 -20.29
C TYR A 24 -6.76 -5.93 -19.14
N ALA A 25 -7.34 -6.04 -17.94
CA ALA A 25 -6.68 -6.56 -16.75
C ALA A 25 -6.77 -8.08 -16.65
N ARG A 26 -7.49 -8.76 -17.55
CA ARG A 26 -7.62 -10.23 -17.57
C ARG A 26 -6.26 -10.94 -17.53
N ARG A 27 -5.27 -10.42 -18.26
CA ARG A 27 -3.89 -10.96 -18.26
C ARG A 27 -3.13 -10.71 -16.95
N HIS A 28 -3.53 -9.69 -16.17
CA HIS A 28 -2.95 -9.36 -14.86
C HIS A 28 -3.80 -9.88 -13.69
N TYR A 29 -4.93 -10.53 -13.96
CA TYR A 29 -5.86 -10.99 -12.94
C TYR A 29 -5.23 -11.90 -11.88
N PRO A 30 -4.36 -12.88 -12.21
CA PRO A 30 -3.72 -13.70 -11.18
C PRO A 30 -2.92 -12.88 -10.16
N VAL A 31 -2.22 -11.84 -10.62
CA VAL A 31 -1.45 -10.94 -9.75
C VAL A 31 -2.38 -10.06 -8.91
N LEU A 32 -3.46 -9.53 -9.51
CA LEU A 32 -4.49 -8.77 -8.79
C LEU A 32 -5.14 -9.61 -7.69
N GLN A 33 -5.58 -10.81 -8.04
CA GLN A 33 -6.22 -11.75 -7.12
C GLN A 33 -5.28 -12.11 -5.97
N GLN A 34 -4.02 -12.46 -6.28
CA GLN A 34 -3.02 -12.74 -5.25
C GLN A 34 -2.84 -11.57 -4.29
N ARG A 35 -2.69 -10.34 -4.80
CA ARG A 35 -2.51 -9.14 -3.97
C ARG A 35 -3.74 -8.84 -3.12
N MET A 36 -4.93 -8.95 -3.69
CA MET A 36 -6.16 -8.76 -2.92
C MET A 36 -6.31 -9.83 -1.84
N ASN A 37 -5.99 -11.10 -2.13
CA ASN A 37 -6.00 -12.16 -1.11
C ASN A 37 -4.98 -11.87 0.00
N GLN A 38 -3.74 -11.49 -0.33
CA GLN A 38 -2.72 -11.07 0.64
C GLN A 38 -3.21 -9.91 1.50
N PHE A 39 -3.78 -8.88 0.87
CA PHE A 39 -4.33 -7.73 1.57
C PHE A 39 -5.43 -8.12 2.56
N LEU A 40 -6.35 -8.97 2.11
CA LEU A 40 -7.52 -9.33 2.89
C LEU A 40 -7.09 -10.23 4.07
N GLU A 41 -6.15 -11.16 3.84
CA GLU A 41 -5.49 -11.93 4.89
C GLU A 41 -4.76 -11.02 5.90
N GLU A 42 -3.96 -10.05 5.42
CA GLU A 42 -3.28 -9.03 6.26
C GLU A 42 -4.27 -8.24 7.14
N LEU A 43 -5.48 -7.97 6.62
CA LEU A 43 -6.53 -7.27 7.34
C LEU A 43 -7.32 -8.18 8.30
N GLY A 44 -7.18 -9.50 8.20
CA GLY A 44 -8.03 -10.47 8.88
C GLY A 44 -9.43 -10.61 8.27
N ALA A 45 -9.61 -10.14 7.04
CA ALA A 45 -10.81 -10.41 6.25
C ALA A 45 -10.61 -11.72 5.48
N LEU A 46 -11.61 -12.61 5.47
CA LEU A 46 -11.56 -13.87 4.71
C LEU A 46 -12.46 -13.77 3.47
N PRO A 47 -11.89 -13.52 2.28
CA PRO A 47 -12.61 -13.64 1.02
C PRO A 47 -11.97 -14.71 0.14
N LEU A 48 -12.84 -15.54 -0.45
CA LEU A 48 -12.48 -16.39 -1.57
C LEU A 48 -12.76 -15.60 -2.86
N LEU A 49 -11.82 -14.76 -3.26
CA LEU A 49 -11.92 -14.08 -4.55
C LEU A 49 -11.92 -15.12 -5.68
N PRO A 50 -12.81 -15.01 -6.67
CA PRO A 50 -12.94 -16.03 -7.70
C PRO A 50 -11.62 -16.32 -8.43
N PRO A 51 -11.33 -17.56 -8.83
CA PRO A 51 -10.05 -17.94 -9.43
C PRO A 51 -9.85 -17.37 -10.85
N THR A 52 -10.93 -16.98 -11.53
CA THR A 52 -10.86 -16.46 -12.89
C THR A 52 -11.52 -15.09 -13.01
N PRO A 53 -11.07 -14.24 -13.96
CA PRO A 53 -11.72 -12.96 -14.22
C PRO A 53 -13.15 -13.12 -14.77
N ILE A 54 -13.48 -14.28 -15.35
CA ILE A 54 -14.84 -14.58 -15.82
C ILE A 54 -15.76 -14.78 -14.61
N ASP A 55 -15.34 -15.59 -13.63
CA ASP A 55 -16.11 -15.82 -12.41
C ASP A 55 -16.23 -14.54 -11.58
N TYR A 56 -15.16 -13.75 -11.52
CA TYR A 56 -15.17 -12.43 -10.89
C TYR A 56 -16.24 -11.51 -11.51
N ALA A 57 -16.27 -11.42 -12.84
CA ALA A 57 -17.25 -10.60 -13.55
C ALA A 57 -18.68 -11.15 -13.48
N ALA A 58 -18.83 -12.48 -13.34
CA ALA A 58 -20.14 -13.13 -13.21
C ALA A 58 -20.77 -12.91 -11.83
N GLN A 59 -19.96 -12.68 -10.80
CA GLN A 59 -20.43 -12.47 -9.43
C GLN A 59 -20.86 -11.01 -9.21
N GLY A 60 -22.11 -10.71 -9.54
CA GLY A 60 -22.64 -9.33 -9.56
C GLY A 60 -22.56 -8.51 -8.27
N ARG A 61 -22.35 -9.14 -7.10
CA ARG A 61 -22.23 -8.46 -5.80
C ARG A 61 -20.88 -8.65 -5.09
N LEU A 62 -19.86 -9.15 -5.79
CA LEU A 62 -18.56 -9.45 -5.18
C LEU A 62 -17.91 -8.24 -4.49
N ILE A 63 -17.94 -7.06 -5.14
CA ILE A 63 -17.38 -5.84 -4.54
C ILE A 63 -18.11 -5.48 -3.25
N GLU A 64 -19.45 -5.58 -3.22
CA GLU A 64 -20.26 -5.30 -2.02
C GLU A 64 -19.93 -6.28 -0.90
N GLU A 65 -19.81 -7.57 -1.21
CA GLU A 65 -19.46 -8.64 -0.26
C GLU A 65 -18.05 -8.41 0.33
N VAL A 66 -17.06 -8.09 -0.51
CA VAL A 66 -15.70 -7.78 -0.05
C VAL A 66 -15.70 -6.52 0.82
N LEU A 67 -16.37 -5.44 0.39
CA LEU A 67 -16.46 -4.21 1.17
C LEU A 67 -17.16 -4.42 2.52
N PHE A 68 -18.17 -5.28 2.57
CA PHE A 68 -18.82 -5.67 3.83
C PHE A 68 -17.83 -6.37 4.78
N MET A 69 -17.09 -7.37 4.28
CA MET A 69 -16.08 -8.08 5.09
C MET A 69 -14.96 -7.15 5.57
N VAL A 70 -14.49 -6.25 4.71
CA VAL A 70 -13.50 -5.23 5.07
C VAL A 70 -14.05 -4.28 6.12
N ARG A 71 -15.34 -3.88 6.03
CA ARG A 71 -15.98 -2.99 7.00
C ARG A 71 -16.05 -3.63 8.40
N MET A 72 -16.24 -4.95 8.48
CA MET A 72 -16.20 -5.68 9.76
C MET A 72 -14.84 -5.60 10.46
N GLN A 73 -13.75 -5.41 9.70
CA GLN A 73 -12.40 -5.23 10.26
C GLN A 73 -12.03 -3.75 10.45
N SER A 74 -12.42 -2.90 9.50
CA SER A 74 -12.22 -1.46 9.57
C SER A 74 -13.15 -0.68 8.66
N GLU A 75 -14.04 0.12 9.27
CA GLU A 75 -14.90 1.06 8.55
C GLU A 75 -14.11 1.99 7.64
N LYS A 76 -13.00 2.56 8.13
CA LYS A 76 -12.20 3.51 7.36
C LYS A 76 -11.56 2.85 6.13
N VAL A 77 -11.06 1.62 6.22
CA VAL A 77 -10.52 0.92 5.04
C VAL A 77 -11.64 0.69 4.02
N ALA A 78 -12.81 0.27 4.47
CA ALA A 78 -13.97 0.05 3.60
C ALA A 78 -14.42 1.36 2.93
N ASP A 79 -14.43 2.47 3.65
CA ASP A 79 -14.80 3.78 3.09
C ASP A 79 -13.84 4.21 1.97
N PHE A 80 -12.53 4.04 2.16
CA PHE A 80 -11.53 4.40 1.14
C PHE A 80 -11.50 3.42 -0.05
N ALA A 81 -11.82 2.15 0.19
CA ALA A 81 -12.04 1.17 -0.88
C ALA A 81 -13.27 1.53 -1.72
N LEU A 82 -14.39 1.81 -1.06
CA LEU A 82 -15.62 2.24 -1.73
C LEU A 82 -15.43 3.55 -2.50
N LEU A 83 -14.82 4.57 -1.89
CA LEU A 83 -14.50 5.85 -2.54
C LEU A 83 -13.70 5.62 -3.83
N THR A 84 -12.72 4.74 -3.81
CA THR A 84 -11.90 4.47 -4.99
C THR A 84 -12.67 3.69 -6.05
N CYS A 85 -13.51 2.72 -5.67
CA CYS A 85 -14.43 2.06 -6.61
C CYS A 85 -15.36 3.06 -7.29
N LEU A 86 -15.96 3.98 -6.54
CA LEU A 86 -16.84 5.03 -7.06
C LEU A 86 -16.09 5.98 -8.00
N ALA A 87 -14.86 6.38 -7.65
CA ALA A 87 -14.03 7.23 -8.50
C ALA A 87 -13.69 6.55 -9.83
N PHE A 88 -13.31 5.26 -9.81
CA PHE A 88 -13.05 4.49 -11.01
C PHE A 88 -14.31 4.30 -11.87
N GLN A 89 -15.44 3.98 -11.24
CA GLN A 89 -16.72 3.84 -11.94
C GLN A 89 -17.14 5.15 -12.60
N HIS A 90 -16.99 6.28 -11.91
CA HIS A 90 -17.19 7.60 -12.50
C HIS A 90 -16.32 7.77 -13.76
N VAL A 91 -15.01 7.54 -13.65
CA VAL A 91 -14.08 7.79 -14.74
C VAL A 91 -14.34 6.89 -15.96
N ILE A 92 -14.61 5.61 -15.74
CA ILE A 92 -14.81 4.60 -16.79
C ILE A 92 -16.16 4.77 -17.49
N GLN A 93 -17.23 5.14 -16.76
CA GLN A 93 -18.58 5.17 -17.32
C GLN A 93 -18.91 6.45 -18.10
N ARG A 94 -18.03 7.46 -18.10
CA ARG A 94 -18.22 8.69 -18.91
C ARG A 94 -18.30 8.35 -20.39
N GLY A 95 -19.38 8.77 -21.04
CA GLY A 95 -19.63 8.48 -22.46
C GLY A 95 -20.11 7.05 -22.73
N ILE A 96 -20.29 6.21 -21.70
CA ILE A 96 -20.90 4.87 -21.78
C ILE A 96 -22.27 4.90 -21.13
N ASP A 97 -22.31 5.27 -19.84
CA ASP A 97 -23.52 5.47 -19.05
C ASP A 97 -23.34 6.70 -18.16
N ASP A 98 -23.70 7.86 -18.70
CA ASP A 98 -23.51 9.15 -18.02
C ASP A 98 -24.33 9.26 -16.72
N LYS A 99 -25.43 8.50 -16.60
CA LYS A 99 -26.22 8.47 -15.36
C LYS A 99 -25.42 7.78 -14.27
N VAL A 100 -24.87 6.60 -14.56
CA VAL A 100 -24.00 5.88 -13.61
C VAL A 100 -22.76 6.72 -13.31
N ALA A 101 -22.13 7.32 -14.32
CA ALA A 101 -20.95 8.17 -14.12
C ALA A 101 -21.24 9.35 -13.18
N THR A 102 -22.40 10.00 -13.32
CA THR A 102 -22.82 11.14 -12.49
C THR A 102 -23.11 10.70 -11.06
N GLN A 103 -23.86 9.61 -10.88
CA GLN A 103 -24.19 9.07 -9.56
C GLN A 103 -22.94 8.65 -8.78
N SER A 104 -22.01 7.94 -9.44
CA SER A 104 -20.74 7.54 -8.81
C SER A 104 -19.90 8.77 -8.43
N ARG A 105 -19.95 9.85 -9.21
CA ARG A 105 -19.25 11.10 -8.89
C ARG A 105 -19.82 11.76 -7.64
N GLU A 106 -21.14 11.90 -7.56
CA GLU A 106 -21.82 12.52 -6.41
C GLU A 106 -21.48 11.78 -5.12
N LEU A 107 -21.62 10.44 -5.12
CA LEU A 107 -21.28 9.61 -3.97
C LEU A 107 -19.78 9.70 -3.60
N ALA A 108 -18.88 9.72 -4.59
CA ALA A 108 -17.45 9.89 -4.34
C ALA A 108 -17.16 11.26 -3.69
N LEU A 109 -17.81 12.32 -4.16
CA LEU A 109 -17.65 13.67 -3.60
C LEU A 109 -18.15 13.77 -2.16
N ASP A 110 -19.25 13.10 -1.81
CA ASP A 110 -19.76 13.04 -0.44
C ASP A 110 -18.73 12.40 0.53
N TRP A 111 -18.11 11.30 0.10
CA TRP A 111 -17.03 10.66 0.85
C TRP A 111 -15.78 11.55 0.94
N MET A 112 -15.40 12.20 -0.16
CA MET A 112 -14.27 13.14 -0.16
C MET A 112 -14.51 14.31 0.79
N ALA A 113 -15.71 14.88 0.80
CA ALA A 113 -16.11 15.96 1.70
C ALA A 113 -16.03 15.51 3.17
N THR A 114 -16.55 14.31 3.48
CA THR A 114 -16.49 13.70 4.82
C THR A 114 -15.05 13.63 5.35
N TYR A 115 -14.10 13.30 4.47
CA TYR A 115 -12.68 13.15 4.81
C TYR A 115 -11.82 14.41 4.54
N LYS A 116 -12.44 15.54 4.21
CA LYS A 116 -11.80 16.83 3.87
C LYS A 116 -10.75 16.68 2.77
N ILE A 117 -11.10 15.91 1.73
CA ILE A 117 -10.28 15.69 0.55
C ILE A 117 -10.75 16.68 -0.52
N PRO A 118 -9.86 17.49 -1.11
CA PRO A 118 -10.23 18.44 -2.15
C PRO A 118 -10.80 17.72 -3.38
N SER A 119 -11.95 18.18 -3.88
CA SER A 119 -12.66 17.57 -5.02
C SER A 119 -11.83 17.59 -6.30
N GLU A 120 -10.88 18.52 -6.41
CA GLU A 120 -9.97 18.66 -7.55
C GLU A 120 -9.15 17.40 -7.79
N ALA A 121 -8.94 16.54 -6.78
CA ALA A 121 -8.29 15.25 -6.96
C ALA A 121 -9.10 14.34 -7.91
N LEU A 122 -10.42 14.30 -7.78
CA LEU A 122 -11.31 13.52 -8.64
C LEU A 122 -11.40 14.14 -10.03
N ASP A 123 -11.52 15.47 -10.11
CA ASP A 123 -11.59 16.17 -11.39
C ASP A 123 -10.29 15.97 -12.20
N LYS A 124 -9.13 16.00 -11.53
CA LYS A 124 -7.83 15.68 -12.14
C LYS A 124 -7.74 14.24 -12.61
N PHE A 125 -8.24 13.28 -11.82
CA PHE A 125 -8.26 11.87 -12.21
C PHE A 125 -9.07 11.70 -13.51
N ALA A 126 -10.27 12.24 -13.53
CA ALA A 126 -11.15 12.23 -14.69
C ALA A 126 -10.53 12.93 -15.91
N ALA A 127 -9.87 14.07 -15.72
CA ALA A 127 -9.23 14.80 -16.82
C ALA A 127 -8.01 14.08 -17.41
N THR A 128 -7.31 13.27 -16.61
CA THR A 128 -6.11 12.54 -17.07
C THR A 128 -6.48 11.32 -17.90
N VAL A 129 -7.64 10.73 -17.64
CA VAL A 129 -8.14 9.56 -18.38
C VAL A 129 -9.04 10.02 -19.51
N VAL A 130 -8.52 9.98 -20.73
CA VAL A 130 -9.21 10.41 -21.95
C VAL A 130 -9.41 9.18 -22.84
N PRO A 131 -10.65 8.83 -23.20
CA PRO A 131 -10.90 7.76 -24.16
C PRO A 131 -10.22 8.04 -25.51
N GLU A 132 -9.71 6.99 -26.15
CA GLU A 132 -9.23 7.01 -27.52
C GLU A 132 -10.39 7.23 -28.50
N LYS A 133 -10.08 7.37 -29.80
CA LYS A 133 -11.06 7.73 -30.83
C LYS A 133 -12.21 6.71 -30.98
N ASP A 134 -11.98 5.47 -30.56
CA ASP A 134 -12.93 4.37 -30.56
C ASP A 134 -13.66 4.19 -29.21
N GLY A 135 -13.41 5.08 -28.24
CA GLY A 135 -13.97 5.00 -26.89
C GLY A 135 -13.17 4.11 -25.94
N TRP A 136 -12.06 3.53 -26.38
CA TRP A 136 -11.20 2.69 -25.55
C TRP A 136 -10.39 3.50 -24.53
N ILE A 137 -10.23 2.99 -23.31
CA ILE A 137 -9.34 3.61 -22.31
C ILE A 137 -8.11 2.72 -22.14
N SER A 138 -6.92 3.30 -22.32
CA SER A 138 -5.67 2.60 -22.07
C SER A 138 -5.51 2.23 -20.59
N ALA A 139 -5.14 0.97 -20.34
CA ALA A 139 -4.86 0.44 -19.01
C ALA A 139 -3.80 1.28 -18.29
N ASP A 140 -2.69 1.59 -18.96
CA ASP A 140 -1.57 2.31 -18.36
C ASP A 140 -1.97 3.74 -17.98
N GLN A 141 -2.81 4.38 -18.79
CA GLN A 141 -3.35 5.71 -18.51
C GLN A 141 -4.28 5.67 -17.29
N LEU A 142 -5.23 4.73 -17.25
CA LEU A 142 -6.16 4.59 -16.14
C LEU A 142 -5.44 4.25 -14.84
N HIS A 143 -4.47 3.33 -14.86
CA HIS A 143 -3.73 2.94 -13.67
C HIS A 143 -2.80 4.05 -13.17
N SER A 144 -2.05 4.69 -14.06
CA SER A 144 -1.17 5.80 -13.67
C SER A 144 -1.97 6.97 -13.10
N ALA A 145 -3.10 7.32 -13.73
CA ALA A 145 -3.99 8.35 -13.22
C ALA A 145 -4.64 7.94 -11.89
N GLY A 146 -4.99 6.67 -11.73
CA GLY A 146 -5.50 6.08 -10.49
C GLY A 146 -4.50 6.19 -9.34
N LEU A 147 -3.23 5.87 -9.56
CA LEU A 147 -2.19 6.04 -8.54
C LEU A 147 -1.98 7.51 -8.18
N VAL A 148 -2.06 8.42 -9.16
CA VAL A 148 -2.04 9.87 -8.90
C VAL A 148 -3.23 10.29 -8.04
N PHE A 149 -4.43 9.76 -8.30
CA PHE A 149 -5.61 9.99 -7.48
C PHE A 149 -5.41 9.49 -6.05
N ILE A 150 -4.97 8.24 -5.87
CA ILE A 150 -4.69 7.65 -4.55
C ILE A 150 -3.68 8.49 -3.78
N ARG A 151 -2.59 8.93 -4.43
CA ARG A 151 -1.61 9.83 -3.82
C ARG A 151 -2.27 11.12 -3.34
N ASP A 152 -3.16 11.68 -4.15
CA ASP A 152 -3.85 12.92 -3.85
C ASP A 152 -4.84 12.74 -2.66
N LEU A 153 -5.38 11.54 -2.42
CA LEU A 153 -6.14 11.19 -1.20
C LEU A 153 -5.27 11.23 0.09
N LEU A 154 -3.96 11.00 -0.04
CA LEU A 154 -3.01 11.00 1.09
C LEU A 154 -2.49 12.40 1.41
N LYS A 155 -2.53 13.34 0.46
CA LYS A 155 -1.97 14.70 0.63
C LYS A 155 -2.46 15.41 1.90
N PRO A 156 -3.77 15.40 2.25
CA PRO A 156 -4.27 16.10 3.43
C PRO A 156 -3.81 15.50 4.77
N LEU A 157 -3.31 14.26 4.78
CA LEU A 157 -2.85 13.62 6.00
C LEU A 157 -1.60 14.32 6.55
N ARG A 158 -1.52 14.46 7.87
CA ARG A 158 -0.24 14.74 8.53
C ARG A 158 0.62 13.48 8.54
N THR A 159 1.89 13.64 8.87
CA THR A 159 2.78 12.48 9.12
C THR A 159 2.18 11.62 10.24
N ALA A 160 1.95 10.34 9.93
CA ALA A 160 1.47 9.34 10.86
C ALA A 160 2.64 8.82 11.70
N ARG A 161 2.91 9.50 12.82
CA ARG A 161 4.06 9.25 13.69
C ARG A 161 4.15 7.81 14.20
N ASN A 162 3.02 7.13 14.37
CA ASN A 162 2.93 5.72 14.78
C ASN A 162 2.72 4.77 13.59
N THR A 163 3.19 5.12 12.40
CA THR A 163 3.17 4.26 11.22
C THR A 163 4.58 4.03 10.72
N ALA A 164 4.93 2.77 10.49
CA ALA A 164 6.23 2.35 9.99
C ALA A 164 6.07 1.87 8.55
N PHE A 165 6.77 2.54 7.63
CA PHE A 165 6.87 2.06 6.24
C PHE A 165 7.91 0.96 6.17
N VAL A 166 7.55 -0.20 5.61
CA VAL A 166 8.47 -1.31 5.39
C VAL A 166 8.93 -1.30 3.95
N ALA A 167 10.21 -1.01 3.76
CA ALA A 167 10.92 -1.16 2.50
C ALA A 167 11.48 -2.60 2.43
N MET A 168 10.99 -3.39 1.48
CA MET A 168 11.31 -4.82 1.37
C MET A 168 11.34 -5.26 -0.09
N PRO A 169 12.09 -6.34 -0.43
CA PRO A 169 11.99 -6.94 -1.75
C PRO A 169 10.56 -7.43 -2.04
N PHE A 170 10.05 -7.16 -3.23
CA PHE A 170 8.73 -7.63 -3.70
C PHE A 170 8.79 -9.06 -4.24
N ALA A 171 9.14 -10.00 -3.37
CA ALA A 171 9.25 -11.42 -3.72
C ALA A 171 9.06 -12.29 -2.48
N GLN A 172 8.83 -13.59 -2.69
CA GLN A 172 9.02 -14.57 -1.63
C GLN A 172 10.52 -14.65 -1.26
N PRO A 173 10.86 -14.88 0.02
CA PRO A 173 9.95 -15.10 1.16
C PRO A 173 9.46 -13.81 1.85
N PHE A 174 9.87 -12.63 1.38
CA PHE A 174 9.62 -11.35 2.05
C PHE A 174 8.13 -10.98 2.18
N ASP A 175 7.29 -11.37 1.22
CA ASP A 175 5.83 -11.28 1.34
C ASP A 175 5.32 -11.99 2.62
N SER A 176 5.84 -13.19 2.93
CA SER A 176 5.51 -13.90 4.16
C SER A 176 6.11 -13.21 5.38
N TYR A 177 7.31 -12.63 5.26
CA TYR A 177 7.95 -11.90 6.37
C TYR A 177 7.17 -10.65 6.75
N PHE A 178 6.51 -9.98 5.81
CA PHE A 178 5.66 -8.84 6.13
C PHE A 178 4.60 -9.17 7.18
N VAL A 179 3.91 -10.31 7.02
CA VAL A 179 2.86 -10.75 7.94
C VAL A 179 3.45 -11.40 9.19
N LYS A 180 4.42 -12.30 9.02
CA LYS A 180 4.89 -13.18 10.11
C LYS A 180 6.01 -12.59 10.95
N PHE A 181 6.71 -11.57 10.46
CA PHE A 181 7.90 -11.02 11.11
C PHE A 181 7.85 -9.50 11.25
N TYR A 182 7.82 -8.73 10.16
CA TYR A 182 7.89 -7.26 10.22
C TYR A 182 6.68 -6.64 10.92
N THR A 183 5.48 -7.16 10.68
CA THR A 183 4.26 -6.65 11.32
C THR A 183 4.27 -6.91 12.82
N PRO A 184 4.51 -8.14 13.33
CA PRO A 184 4.69 -8.40 14.77
C PRO A 184 5.80 -7.54 15.39
N LEU A 185 6.97 -7.48 14.77
CA LEU A 185 8.13 -6.70 15.21
C LEU A 185 7.78 -5.22 15.45
N LEU A 186 7.13 -4.59 14.47
CA LEU A 186 6.76 -3.18 14.54
C LEU A 186 5.56 -2.94 15.44
N LYS A 187 4.67 -3.93 15.59
CA LYS A 187 3.54 -3.88 16.52
C LYS A 187 4.02 -3.84 17.98
N ASP A 188 5.04 -4.61 18.34
CA ASP A 188 5.65 -4.58 19.68
C ASP A 188 6.25 -3.19 20.00
N LEU A 189 6.63 -2.45 18.97
CA LEU A 189 7.11 -1.07 19.05
C LEU A 189 5.99 -0.02 18.94
N ASN A 190 4.72 -0.43 18.99
CA ASN A 190 3.51 0.40 18.86
C ASN A 190 3.35 1.10 17.50
N TYR A 191 3.88 0.53 16.42
CA TYR A 191 3.66 1.02 15.07
C TYR A 191 2.57 0.23 14.34
N THR A 192 1.80 0.94 13.51
CA THR A 192 1.05 0.33 12.41
C THR A 192 2.00 0.13 11.24
N THR A 193 2.09 -1.10 10.73
CA THR A 193 2.96 -1.45 9.61
C THR A 193 2.27 -1.16 8.27
N ILE A 194 3.00 -0.58 7.32
CA ILE A 194 2.51 -0.35 5.97
C ILE A 194 3.61 -0.68 4.96
N ARG A 195 3.26 -1.29 3.83
CA ARG A 195 4.15 -1.45 2.68
C ARG A 195 3.51 -0.81 1.47
N ALA A 196 4.36 -0.55 0.49
CA ALA A 196 3.93 -0.25 -0.85
C ALA A 196 3.27 -1.50 -1.50
N TRP A 197 2.17 -1.32 -2.23
CA TRP A 197 1.63 -2.32 -3.15
C TRP A 197 2.06 -2.03 -4.58
N GLY A 198 2.72 -2.97 -5.26
CA GLY A 198 3.24 -2.74 -6.62
C GLY A 198 2.18 -2.43 -7.68
N GLY A 199 2.65 -1.97 -8.85
CA GLY A 199 1.85 -1.77 -10.06
C GLY A 199 1.52 -3.07 -10.81
N LEU A 200 0.64 -2.97 -11.81
CA LEU A 200 0.19 -4.02 -12.74
C LEU A 200 1.05 -4.09 -14.01
N SER A 201 1.72 -3.00 -14.36
CA SER A 201 2.44 -2.80 -15.61
C SER A 201 3.53 -1.72 -15.46
N HIS A 202 3.65 -0.77 -16.41
CA HIS A 202 4.68 0.27 -16.47
C HIS A 202 4.29 1.57 -15.75
N GLU A 203 3.26 1.56 -14.89
CA GLU A 203 2.82 2.76 -14.19
C GLU A 203 3.91 3.38 -13.31
N ASN A 204 3.85 4.72 -13.17
CA ASN A 204 4.75 5.44 -12.29
C ASN A 204 4.36 5.26 -10.82
N TYR A 205 4.95 4.23 -10.20
CA TYR A 205 4.70 3.86 -8.82
C TYR A 205 5.54 4.65 -7.80
N GLN A 206 6.65 5.27 -8.24
CA GLN A 206 7.63 5.91 -7.36
C GLN A 206 7.03 7.02 -6.51
N GLU A 207 6.15 7.84 -7.09
CA GLU A 207 5.48 8.95 -6.39
C GLU A 207 4.62 8.50 -5.19
N ILE A 208 4.02 7.32 -5.29
CA ILE A 208 3.28 6.72 -4.17
C ILE A 208 4.25 6.30 -3.07
N VAL A 209 5.32 5.59 -3.40
CA VAL A 209 6.36 5.20 -2.42
C VAL A 209 6.93 6.42 -1.70
N HIS A 210 7.30 7.45 -2.44
CA HIS A 210 7.80 8.71 -1.88
C HIS A 210 6.79 9.33 -0.92
N THR A 211 5.50 9.26 -1.24
CA THR A 211 4.43 9.76 -0.38
C THR A 211 4.27 8.92 0.87
N LEU A 212 4.33 7.59 0.77
CA LEU A 212 4.23 6.68 1.92
C LEU A 212 5.40 6.87 2.90
N ILE A 213 6.63 6.95 2.39
CA ILE A 213 7.81 7.26 3.21
C ILE A 213 7.63 8.62 3.88
N ARG A 214 7.29 9.67 3.12
CA ARG A 214 7.08 11.02 3.66
C ARG A 214 6.00 11.07 4.74
N LYS A 215 4.90 10.32 4.58
CA LYS A 215 3.78 10.32 5.52
C LYS A 215 3.98 9.35 6.68
N SER A 216 4.93 8.41 6.62
CA SER A 216 5.23 7.49 7.73
C SER A 216 6.11 8.16 8.79
N GLY A 217 6.02 7.66 10.02
CA GLY A 217 6.82 8.11 11.15
C GLY A 217 8.26 7.64 11.05
N ILE A 218 8.45 6.36 10.71
CA ILE A 218 9.74 5.70 10.54
C ILE A 218 9.76 4.84 9.29
N VAL A 219 10.95 4.39 8.89
CA VAL A 219 11.16 3.37 7.86
C VAL A 219 11.88 2.18 8.49
N LEU A 220 11.39 0.97 8.25
CA LEU A 220 12.14 -0.28 8.45
C LEU A 220 12.53 -0.78 7.05
N ALA A 221 13.82 -1.00 6.80
CA ALA A 221 14.31 -1.43 5.51
C ALA A 221 15.06 -2.76 5.61
N ASP A 222 14.57 -3.77 4.89
CA ASP A 222 15.22 -5.07 4.81
C ASP A 222 16.24 -5.11 3.66
N LEU A 223 17.52 -5.14 4.02
CA LEU A 223 18.65 -5.14 3.09
C LEU A 223 19.12 -6.54 2.68
N THR A 224 18.45 -7.59 3.12
CA THR A 224 18.70 -8.97 2.69
C THR A 224 18.64 -9.02 1.16
N SER A 225 19.56 -9.77 0.54
CA SER A 225 19.78 -9.86 -0.91
C SER A 225 20.23 -8.59 -1.65
N THR A 226 20.51 -7.48 -0.96
CA THR A 226 20.98 -6.20 -1.57
C THR A 226 20.03 -5.67 -2.66
N ASN A 227 18.73 -5.58 -2.34
CA ASN A 227 17.75 -5.07 -3.30
C ASN A 227 17.95 -3.57 -3.58
N LEU A 228 18.24 -3.22 -4.84
CA LEU A 228 18.53 -1.83 -5.24
C LEU A 228 17.35 -0.87 -5.01
N ASN A 229 16.11 -1.35 -5.10
CA ASN A 229 14.94 -0.51 -4.82
C ASN A 229 14.86 -0.17 -3.33
N VAL A 230 15.15 -1.13 -2.45
CA VAL A 230 15.18 -0.90 -1.01
C VAL A 230 16.30 0.08 -0.64
N ILE A 231 17.49 -0.06 -1.23
CA ILE A 231 18.60 0.89 -1.02
C ILE A 231 18.22 2.30 -1.46
N HIS A 232 17.55 2.43 -2.62
CA HIS A 232 17.04 3.72 -3.08
C HIS A 232 16.00 4.33 -2.11
N GLU A 233 15.10 3.50 -1.57
CA GLU A 233 14.10 3.93 -0.57
C GLU A 233 14.74 4.36 0.76
N VAL A 234 15.82 3.69 1.19
CA VAL A 234 16.63 4.11 2.36
C VAL A 234 17.23 5.48 2.13
N GLY A 235 17.95 5.68 1.03
CA GLY A 235 18.58 6.97 0.73
C GLY A 235 17.56 8.11 0.60
N LEU A 236 16.38 7.81 0.05
CA LEU A 236 15.28 8.77 0.00
C LEU A 236 14.74 9.11 1.40
N ALA A 237 14.57 8.10 2.27
CA ALA A 237 14.11 8.29 3.63
C ALA A 237 15.09 9.15 4.45
N GLU A 238 16.39 8.87 4.35
CA GLU A 238 17.45 9.69 4.95
C GLU A 238 17.42 11.13 4.43
N GLY A 239 17.32 11.32 3.12
CA GLY A 239 17.20 12.64 2.50
C GLY A 239 15.95 13.42 2.94
N MET A 240 14.91 12.73 3.42
CA MET A 240 13.71 13.32 4.01
C MET A 240 13.79 13.51 5.55
N GLY A 241 14.94 13.19 6.16
CA GLY A 241 15.14 13.26 7.62
C GLY A 241 14.29 12.26 8.39
N LYS A 242 14.01 11.08 7.80
CA LYS A 242 13.29 10.00 8.47
C LYS A 242 14.24 9.19 9.33
N THR A 243 13.73 8.72 10.47
CA THR A 243 14.39 7.64 11.21
C THR A 243 14.27 6.35 10.39
N VAL A 244 15.42 5.78 10.05
CA VAL A 244 15.53 4.53 9.30
C VAL A 244 16.13 3.47 10.20
N PHE A 245 15.45 2.33 10.32
CA PHE A 245 15.99 1.13 10.93
C PHE A 245 16.33 0.14 9.82
N LEU A 246 17.55 -0.38 9.84
CA LEU A 246 18.00 -1.39 8.90
C LEU A 246 17.87 -2.77 9.53
N ILE A 247 17.40 -3.72 8.74
CA ILE A 247 17.34 -5.13 9.11
C ILE A 247 17.92 -6.00 7.99
N ALA A 248 18.62 -7.08 8.32
CA ALA A 248 19.19 -8.00 7.33
C ALA A 248 19.38 -9.41 7.90
N ALA A 249 19.28 -10.43 7.05
CA ALA A 249 19.61 -11.78 7.44
C ALA A 249 21.11 -11.88 7.80
N LYS A 250 21.42 -12.56 8.92
CA LYS A 250 22.77 -12.67 9.49
C LYS A 250 23.79 -13.34 8.57
N ASP A 251 23.32 -14.24 7.70
CA ASP A 251 24.12 -14.95 6.70
C ASP A 251 24.30 -14.16 5.40
N GLU A 252 23.73 -12.94 5.31
CA GLU A 252 23.76 -12.09 4.13
C GLU A 252 24.37 -10.70 4.42
N THR A 253 24.64 -10.02 3.31
CA THR A 253 25.45 -8.82 3.08
C THR A 253 25.59 -7.78 4.21
N ILE A 254 26.82 -7.31 4.38
CA ILE A 254 27.20 -6.02 4.99
C ILE A 254 26.69 -4.90 4.06
N PRO A 255 25.93 -3.90 4.54
CA PRO A 255 25.43 -2.84 3.67
C PRO A 255 26.57 -1.99 3.10
N PRO A 256 26.32 -1.17 2.07
CA PRO A 256 27.27 -0.19 1.60
C PRO A 256 27.84 0.64 2.76
N SER A 257 29.14 0.95 2.74
CA SER A 257 29.80 1.71 3.82
C SER A 257 29.14 3.06 4.09
N ASN A 258 28.48 3.65 3.08
CA ASN A 258 27.70 4.88 3.21
C ASN A 258 26.44 4.73 4.10
N LEU A 259 25.97 3.50 4.34
CA LEU A 259 24.93 3.19 5.32
C LEU A 259 25.53 2.71 6.66
N GLY A 260 26.86 2.68 6.79
CA GLY A 260 27.56 2.07 7.93
C GLY A 260 27.34 2.79 9.26
N ASP A 261 26.92 4.06 9.23
CA ASP A 261 26.57 4.81 10.44
C ASP A 261 25.17 4.45 10.97
N LEU A 262 24.33 3.79 10.15
CA LEU A 262 23.03 3.28 10.57
C LEU A 262 23.21 1.92 11.27
N ALA A 263 22.67 1.83 12.49
CA ALA A 263 22.61 0.55 13.19
C ALA A 263 21.74 -0.45 12.40
N ILE A 264 22.30 -1.65 12.19
CA ILE A 264 21.60 -2.76 11.52
C ILE A 264 21.26 -3.80 12.57
N VAL A 265 20.01 -4.22 12.55
CA VAL A 265 19.56 -5.39 13.29
C VAL A 265 19.69 -6.60 12.39
N THR A 266 20.39 -7.64 12.85
CA THR A 266 20.50 -8.88 12.09
C THR A 266 19.53 -9.92 12.61
N TYR A 267 18.91 -10.70 11.73
CA TYR A 267 18.06 -11.83 12.11
C TYR A 267 18.58 -13.17 11.58
N ASP A 268 18.37 -14.25 12.34
CA ASP A 268 18.86 -15.59 12.04
C ASP A 268 17.74 -16.55 11.57
N ARG A 269 17.86 -17.05 10.34
CA ARG A 269 16.86 -17.92 9.68
C ARG A 269 17.10 -19.42 9.88
N SER A 270 18.08 -19.81 10.70
CA SER A 270 18.60 -21.19 10.77
C SER A 270 17.64 -22.21 11.39
N SER A 271 16.65 -21.78 12.18
CA SER A 271 15.70 -22.66 12.85
C SER A 271 14.30 -22.58 12.26
N GLU A 272 13.53 -23.67 12.34
CA GLU A 272 12.10 -23.65 12.02
C GLU A 272 11.35 -22.69 12.96
N GLY A 273 10.43 -21.90 12.40
CA GLY A 273 9.67 -20.90 13.17
C GLY A 273 10.53 -19.77 13.73
N TRP A 274 11.68 -19.47 13.12
CA TRP A 274 12.59 -18.42 13.58
C TRP A 274 11.91 -17.06 13.72
N GLU A 275 10.85 -16.77 12.95
CA GLU A 275 10.19 -15.47 12.94
C GLU A 275 9.73 -15.02 14.33
N GLU A 276 9.25 -15.94 15.18
CA GLU A 276 8.79 -15.62 16.54
C GLU A 276 9.96 -15.25 17.47
N ARG A 277 11.06 -16.03 17.43
CA ARG A 277 12.27 -15.73 18.20
C ARG A 277 12.88 -14.41 17.77
N GLU A 278 13.10 -14.25 16.47
CA GLU A 278 13.75 -13.06 15.92
C GLU A 278 12.86 -11.81 16.10
N THR A 279 11.53 -11.94 16.14
CA THR A 279 10.63 -10.83 16.50
C THR A 279 10.98 -10.26 17.87
N LEU A 280 11.16 -11.12 18.88
CA LEU A 280 11.47 -10.70 20.25
C LEU A 280 12.87 -10.09 20.37
N GLU A 281 13.86 -10.71 19.73
CA GLU A 281 15.25 -10.23 19.77
C GLU A 281 15.39 -8.90 19.02
N CYS A 282 14.86 -8.82 17.79
CA CYS A 282 14.94 -7.62 16.96
C CYS A 282 14.14 -6.46 17.59
N SER A 283 12.97 -6.72 18.19
CA SER A 283 12.16 -5.65 18.79
C SER A 283 12.89 -4.98 19.96
N THR A 284 13.63 -5.75 20.75
CA THR A 284 14.46 -5.24 21.85
C THR A 284 15.56 -4.31 21.34
N VAL A 285 16.28 -4.74 20.30
CA VAL A 285 17.36 -3.93 19.71
C VAL A 285 16.81 -2.65 19.07
N LEU A 286 15.71 -2.76 18.32
CA LEU A 286 15.05 -1.60 17.71
C LEU A 286 14.48 -0.62 18.75
N ALA A 287 13.96 -1.11 19.87
CA ALA A 287 13.50 -0.26 20.97
C ALA A 287 14.63 0.60 21.55
N LEU A 288 15.81 0.01 21.73
CA LEU A 288 17.00 0.73 22.20
C LEU A 288 17.47 1.76 21.16
N ALA A 289 17.54 1.39 19.89
CA ALA A 289 17.92 2.29 18.80
C ALA A 289 16.95 3.48 18.69
N LYS A 290 15.64 3.22 18.81
CA LYS A 290 14.59 4.25 18.85
C LYS A 290 14.79 5.22 20.01
N ALA A 291 15.03 4.72 21.22
CA ALA A 291 15.25 5.56 22.40
C ALA A 291 16.49 6.45 22.24
N GLY A 292 17.57 5.92 21.64
CA GLY A 292 18.77 6.70 21.30
C GLY A 292 18.47 7.86 20.34
N ALA A 293 17.77 7.58 19.23
CA ALA A 293 17.40 8.61 18.24
C ALA A 293 16.46 9.71 18.80
N GLU A 294 15.55 9.35 19.71
CA GLU A 294 14.66 10.32 20.38
C GLU A 294 15.43 11.27 21.32
N LEU A 295 16.49 10.78 21.98
CA LEU A 295 17.34 11.60 22.83
C LEU A 295 18.21 12.59 22.02
N GLU A 296 18.73 12.18 20.87
CA GLU A 296 19.52 13.04 19.99
C GLU A 296 18.69 14.16 19.37
N SER A 297 17.47 13.85 18.95
CA SER A 297 16.54 14.84 18.36
C SER A 297 15.95 15.83 19.36
N SER A 298 16.10 15.58 20.67
CA SER A 298 15.64 16.47 21.74
C SER A 298 16.71 17.44 22.25
N ARG A 299 17.94 17.39 21.70
CA ARG A 299 19.05 18.31 21.99
C ARG A 299 19.14 19.41 20.94
#